data_AF-A0A3C0KBR8-F1
#
_entry.id   AF-A0A3C0KBR8-F1
#
_cell.length_a   1.000
_cell.length_b   1.000
_cell.length_c   1.000
_cell.angle_alpha   90.00
_cell.angle_beta   90.00
_cell.angle_gamma   90.00
#
_symmetry.space_group_name_H-M   'P 1'
#
loop_
_entity.id
_entity.type
_entity.pdbx_description
1 polymer ?
#
loop_
_entity_poly.entity_id
_entity_poly.type
_entity_poly.pdbx_seq_one_letter_code
_entity_poly.pdbx_strand_id
1 'polypeptide(L)'
;MQELTTKARRPGPRGSSDALLRLIADSVPALMAYFDLSGLRCQFANQGYAAYNGHTTESILGLTVQEAIGDKAWRAIQPYVERSVHGEHVKYAREQTLPNGEVRMIEVNLIPHFNARHEQLGSFVLITDITDRWRAEATVRQSEERMRKFTEATDEAIVFHRDGVITDGNEALTRLTGYSLAEVLGRSIFNFISPEWRAVAYEYTRGGREHPYEVTIRHKDGHTIPVEVVGKTMPQLHADYRIVVVRDITARKEAQERETFLALHDTLTQLPNRRSLMEQLGKALSMARRRKSQVAVLFINLDHFKTVNDSLGHHAGDQ
;
A
#
# COMPACT_ATOMS: atom_id res chain seq x y z
N MET A 1 -68.71 -54.12 30.46
CA MET A 1 -68.06 -52.86 30.86
C MET A 1 -66.61 -52.90 30.42
N GLN A 2 -66.13 -51.76 29.92
CA GLN A 2 -64.76 -51.41 29.52
C GLN A 2 -64.27 -51.88 28.15
N GLU A 3 -64.65 -51.07 27.16
CA GLU A 3 -63.85 -50.72 26.00
C GLU A 3 -62.47 -50.17 26.41
N LEU A 4 -61.41 -50.53 25.68
CA LEU A 4 -60.21 -49.70 25.58
C LEU A 4 -59.69 -49.76 24.13
N THR A 5 -59.96 -48.63 23.50
CA THR A 5 -59.77 -48.19 22.13
C THR A 5 -58.35 -48.30 21.58
N THR A 6 -58.26 -48.86 20.38
CA THR A 6 -57.15 -48.79 19.44
C THR A 6 -56.89 -47.32 19.06
N LYS A 7 -55.80 -46.73 19.55
CA LYS A 7 -55.46 -45.33 19.29
C LYS A 7 -54.76 -45.22 17.93
N ALA A 8 -55.52 -44.76 16.93
CA ALA A 8 -55.00 -44.38 15.62
C ALA A 8 -53.91 -43.29 15.74
N ARG A 9 -52.79 -43.52 15.06
CA ARG A 9 -51.65 -42.61 14.94
C ARG A 9 -52.09 -41.39 14.12
N ARG A 10 -52.24 -40.23 14.76
CA ARG A 10 -52.59 -38.96 14.10
C ARG A 10 -51.44 -38.52 13.18
N PRO A 11 -51.70 -38.09 11.94
CA PRO A 11 -50.70 -37.38 11.13
C PRO A 11 -50.43 -36.00 11.77
N GLY A 12 -49.16 -35.69 12.03
CA GLY A 12 -48.73 -34.38 12.52
C GLY A 12 -48.94 -33.27 11.48
N PRO A 13 -49.00 -31.99 11.90
CA PRO A 13 -49.34 -30.87 11.03
C PRO A 13 -48.19 -30.56 10.08
N ARG A 14 -48.25 -31.06 8.83
CA ARG A 14 -47.29 -30.73 7.76
C ARG A 14 -47.20 -29.23 7.44
N GLY A 15 -48.20 -28.42 7.83
CA GLY A 15 -48.26 -26.99 7.52
C GLY A 15 -47.34 -26.06 8.32
N SER A 16 -46.87 -26.43 9.52
CA SER A 16 -46.04 -25.50 10.33
C SER A 16 -44.57 -25.49 9.93
N SER A 17 -44.06 -26.61 9.40
CA SER A 17 -42.64 -26.73 9.03
C SER A 17 -42.34 -25.98 7.74
N ASP A 18 -43.25 -26.03 6.76
CA ASP A 18 -43.12 -25.32 5.48
C ASP A 18 -43.25 -23.80 5.66
N ALA A 19 -44.16 -23.36 6.54
CA ALA A 19 -44.33 -21.95 6.87
C ALA A 19 -43.08 -21.37 7.55
N LEU A 20 -42.46 -22.13 8.46
CA LEU A 20 -41.21 -21.72 9.11
C LEU A 20 -40.04 -21.67 8.12
N LEU A 21 -39.93 -22.65 7.22
CA LEU A 21 -38.90 -22.68 6.17
C LEU A 21 -39.00 -21.46 5.25
N ARG A 22 -40.21 -21.10 4.81
CA ARG A 22 -40.46 -19.88 4.01
C ARG A 22 -40.08 -18.63 4.78
N LEU A 23 -40.53 -18.49 6.03
CA LEU A 23 -40.20 -17.34 6.86
C LEU A 23 -38.68 -17.13 7.00
N ILE A 24 -37.94 -18.20 7.28
CA ILE A 24 -36.48 -18.14 7.38
C ILE A 24 -35.88 -17.70 6.04
N ALA A 25 -36.24 -18.37 4.95
CA ALA A 25 -35.68 -18.10 3.63
C ALA A 25 -35.99 -16.68 3.12
N ASP A 26 -37.17 -16.13 3.43
CA ASP A 26 -37.59 -14.78 3.03
C ASP A 26 -36.96 -13.68 3.91
N SER A 27 -36.58 -14.01 5.14
CA SER A 27 -35.94 -13.06 6.07
C SER A 27 -34.45 -12.84 5.82
N VAL A 28 -33.80 -13.75 5.09
CA VAL A 28 -32.36 -13.68 4.79
C VAL A 28 -32.16 -12.83 3.52
N PRO A 29 -31.20 -11.89 3.50
CA PRO A 29 -30.88 -11.07 2.32
C PRO A 29 -30.08 -11.88 1.28
N ALA A 30 -30.64 -13.00 0.83
CA ALA A 30 -30.06 -13.90 -0.15
C ALA A 30 -31.17 -14.43 -1.07
N LEU A 31 -30.81 -14.77 -2.31
CA LEU A 31 -31.73 -15.45 -3.22
C LEU A 31 -31.55 -16.96 -3.04
N MET A 32 -32.63 -17.64 -2.71
CA MET A 32 -32.62 -19.07 -2.41
C MET A 32 -33.58 -19.81 -3.34
N ALA A 33 -33.13 -20.91 -3.92
CA ALA A 33 -33.98 -21.82 -4.67
C ALA A 33 -33.53 -23.27 -4.50
N TYR A 34 -34.44 -24.21 -4.75
CA TYR A 34 -34.14 -25.63 -4.78
C TYR A 34 -34.68 -26.22 -6.07
N PHE A 35 -33.83 -26.95 -6.78
CA PHE A 35 -34.18 -27.64 -8.02
C PHE A 35 -34.02 -29.15 -7.84
N ASP A 36 -34.97 -29.93 -8.36
CA ASP A 36 -34.84 -31.39 -8.39
C ASP A 36 -33.80 -31.86 -9.42
N LEU A 37 -33.28 -33.07 -9.24
CA LEU A 37 -32.30 -33.64 -10.16
C LEU A 37 -32.91 -34.16 -11.47
N SER A 38 -34.16 -34.64 -11.42
CA SER A 38 -34.81 -35.37 -12.52
C SER A 38 -35.11 -34.52 -13.76
N GLY A 39 -35.38 -33.24 -13.56
CA GLY A 39 -35.69 -32.29 -14.63
C GLY A 39 -35.22 -30.87 -14.38
N LEU A 40 -34.39 -30.66 -13.33
CA LEU A 40 -33.94 -29.33 -12.93
C LEU A 40 -35.11 -28.36 -12.74
N ARG A 41 -36.22 -28.85 -12.18
CA ARG A 41 -37.42 -28.04 -11.93
C ARG A 41 -37.41 -27.46 -10.53
N CYS A 42 -37.81 -26.20 -10.44
CA CYS A 42 -37.87 -25.47 -9.19
C CYS A 42 -38.94 -26.07 -8.26
N GLN A 43 -38.53 -26.59 -7.10
CA GLN A 43 -39.45 -27.08 -6.06
C GLN A 43 -39.64 -26.05 -4.94
N PHE A 44 -38.70 -25.11 -4.82
CA PHE A 44 -38.75 -24.04 -3.84
C PHE A 44 -38.00 -22.83 -4.36
N ALA A 45 -38.54 -21.65 -4.12
CA ALA A 45 -37.83 -20.37 -4.24
C ALA A 45 -38.32 -19.45 -3.14
N ASN A 46 -37.40 -18.72 -2.52
CA ASN A 46 -37.80 -17.62 -1.64
C ASN A 46 -38.32 -16.44 -2.46
N GLN A 47 -39.00 -15.50 -1.81
CA GLN A 47 -39.59 -14.33 -2.45
C GLN A 47 -38.53 -13.51 -3.20
N GLY A 48 -37.32 -13.39 -2.62
CA GLY A 48 -36.19 -12.73 -3.25
C GLY A 48 -35.82 -13.34 -4.59
N TYR A 49 -35.59 -14.65 -4.65
CA TYR A 49 -35.21 -15.35 -5.89
C TYR A 49 -36.31 -15.30 -6.94
N ALA A 50 -37.57 -15.47 -6.55
CA ALA A 50 -38.70 -15.42 -7.47
C ALA A 50 -38.81 -14.03 -8.11
N ALA A 51 -38.88 -12.97 -7.29
CA ALA A 51 -39.01 -11.59 -7.76
C ALA A 51 -37.81 -11.16 -8.61
N TYR A 52 -36.59 -11.58 -8.23
CA TYR A 52 -35.37 -11.30 -8.97
C TYR A 52 -35.42 -11.82 -10.42
N ASN A 53 -36.01 -12.99 -10.61
CA ASN A 53 -36.15 -13.62 -11.92
C ASN A 53 -37.46 -13.24 -12.64
N GLY A 54 -38.22 -12.27 -12.12
CA GLY A 54 -39.47 -11.81 -12.74
C GLY A 54 -40.66 -12.74 -12.53
N HIS A 55 -40.62 -13.61 -11.52
CA HIS A 55 -41.67 -14.56 -11.18
C HIS A 55 -42.25 -14.30 -9.78
N THR A 56 -43.37 -14.95 -9.47
CA THR A 56 -43.86 -15.07 -8.09
C THR A 56 -43.42 -16.41 -7.51
N THR A 57 -43.52 -16.56 -6.19
CA THR A 57 -43.21 -17.81 -5.49
C THR A 57 -44.07 -18.98 -5.96
N GLU A 58 -45.22 -18.73 -6.60
CA GLU A 58 -46.09 -19.73 -7.19
C GLU A 58 -45.73 -19.99 -8.66
N SER A 59 -45.49 -18.94 -9.45
CA SER A 59 -45.28 -19.10 -10.90
C SER A 59 -43.91 -19.65 -11.27
N ILE A 60 -42.92 -19.52 -10.38
CA ILE A 60 -41.58 -20.08 -10.59
C ILE A 60 -41.52 -21.60 -10.34
N LEU A 61 -42.47 -22.16 -9.58
CA LEU A 61 -42.48 -23.57 -9.24
C LEU A 61 -42.74 -24.43 -10.48
N GLY A 62 -41.98 -25.50 -10.63
CA GLY A 62 -42.04 -26.40 -11.77
C GLY A 62 -41.29 -25.90 -13.01
N LEU A 63 -40.90 -24.63 -13.09
CA LEU A 63 -40.05 -24.13 -14.16
C LEU A 63 -38.67 -24.77 -14.08
N THR A 64 -38.10 -25.11 -15.23
CA THR A 64 -36.70 -25.50 -15.34
C THR A 64 -35.78 -24.34 -14.97
N VAL A 65 -34.53 -24.62 -14.58
CA VAL A 65 -33.53 -23.57 -14.32
C VAL A 65 -33.45 -22.60 -15.51
N GLN A 66 -33.45 -23.10 -16.74
CA GLN A 66 -33.39 -22.29 -17.95
C GLN A 66 -34.63 -21.41 -18.13
N GLU A 67 -35.83 -21.93 -17.93
CA GLU A 67 -37.07 -21.14 -17.99
C GLU A 67 -37.12 -20.07 -16.91
N ALA A 68 -36.60 -20.37 -15.72
CA ALA A 68 -36.61 -19.43 -14.59
C ALA A 68 -35.64 -18.25 -14.78
N ILE A 69 -34.46 -18.46 -15.36
CA ILE A 69 -33.43 -17.40 -15.46
C ILE A 69 -33.23 -16.84 -16.88
N GLY A 70 -33.83 -17.49 -17.88
CA GLY A 70 -33.71 -17.17 -19.30
C GLY A 70 -32.42 -17.67 -19.97
N ASP A 71 -32.47 -17.76 -21.30
CA ASP A 71 -31.41 -18.38 -22.13
C ASP A 71 -30.03 -17.75 -21.97
N LYS A 72 -29.96 -16.42 -21.87
CA LYS A 72 -28.68 -15.70 -21.76
C LYS A 72 -27.98 -16.06 -20.45
N ALA A 73 -28.70 -16.06 -19.35
CA ALA A 73 -28.15 -16.39 -18.05
C ALA A 73 -27.85 -17.90 -17.94
N TRP A 74 -28.71 -18.75 -18.52
CA TRP A 74 -28.49 -20.19 -18.59
C TRP A 74 -27.17 -20.56 -19.26
N ARG A 75 -26.90 -20.03 -20.47
CA ARG A 75 -25.63 -20.31 -21.18
C ARG A 75 -24.39 -19.94 -20.36
N ALA A 76 -24.48 -18.89 -19.55
CA ALA A 76 -23.36 -18.45 -18.72
C ALA A 76 -23.14 -19.35 -17.49
N ILE A 77 -24.19 -20.01 -16.98
CA ILE A 77 -24.10 -20.81 -15.75
C ILE A 77 -24.14 -22.33 -15.97
N GLN A 78 -24.52 -22.77 -17.18
CA GLN A 78 -24.69 -24.18 -17.52
C GLN A 78 -23.51 -25.07 -17.07
N PRO A 79 -22.22 -24.70 -17.28
CA PRO A 79 -21.10 -25.53 -16.83
C PRO A 79 -21.04 -25.73 -15.30
N TYR A 80 -21.48 -24.74 -14.51
CA TYR A 80 -21.53 -24.84 -13.05
C TYR A 80 -22.70 -25.70 -12.60
N VAL A 81 -23.85 -25.59 -13.28
CA VAL A 81 -25.03 -26.42 -13.00
C VAL A 81 -24.74 -27.88 -13.31
N GLU A 82 -24.09 -28.18 -14.44
CA GLU A 82 -23.67 -29.52 -14.81
C GLU A 82 -22.76 -30.15 -13.76
N ARG A 83 -21.77 -29.41 -13.24
CA ARG A 83 -20.93 -29.88 -12.12
C ARG A 83 -21.73 -30.19 -10.86
N SER A 84 -22.68 -29.33 -10.48
CA SER A 84 -23.57 -29.59 -9.34
C SER A 84 -24.45 -30.83 -9.53
N VAL A 85 -24.94 -31.07 -10.75
CA VAL A 85 -25.72 -32.27 -11.11
C VAL A 85 -24.90 -33.56 -10.98
N HIS A 86 -23.57 -33.47 -11.08
CA HIS A 86 -22.66 -34.59 -10.81
C HIS A 86 -22.24 -34.69 -9.34
N GLY A 87 -22.92 -33.97 -8.44
CA GLY A 87 -22.70 -34.03 -7.00
C GLY A 87 -21.59 -33.14 -6.47
N GLU A 88 -21.04 -32.23 -7.28
CA GLU A 88 -20.01 -31.30 -6.84
C GLU A 88 -20.62 -30.08 -6.15
N HIS A 89 -20.09 -29.68 -4.99
CA HIS A 89 -20.42 -28.36 -4.43
C HIS A 89 -19.68 -27.28 -5.21
N VAL A 90 -20.43 -26.46 -5.95
CA VAL A 90 -19.86 -25.42 -6.82
C VAL A 90 -20.05 -24.05 -6.20
N LYS A 91 -18.94 -23.33 -6.01
CA LYS A 91 -18.92 -21.98 -5.46
C LYS A 91 -18.14 -21.05 -6.39
N TYR A 92 -18.73 -19.92 -6.77
CA TYR A 92 -18.09 -18.91 -7.61
C TYR A 92 -18.67 -17.52 -7.38
N ALA A 93 -17.90 -16.48 -7.72
CA ALA A 93 -18.36 -15.10 -7.72
C ALA A 93 -18.42 -14.57 -9.16
N ARG A 94 -19.38 -13.69 -9.44
CA ARG A 94 -19.50 -13.02 -10.74
C ARG A 94 -20.10 -11.63 -10.62
N GLU A 95 -19.81 -10.80 -11.61
CA GLU A 95 -20.52 -9.55 -11.84
C GLU A 95 -21.91 -9.81 -12.38
N GLN A 96 -22.85 -9.01 -11.90
CA GLN A 96 -24.24 -9.02 -12.31
C GLN A 96 -24.68 -7.57 -12.52
N THR A 97 -25.12 -7.26 -13.74
CA THR A 97 -25.72 -5.97 -14.06
C THR A 97 -27.23 -6.07 -13.86
N LEU A 98 -27.77 -5.27 -12.94
CA LEU A 98 -29.20 -5.13 -12.72
C LEU A 98 -29.86 -4.35 -13.88
N PRO A 99 -31.20 -4.46 -14.06
CA PRO A 99 -31.91 -3.72 -15.11
C PRO A 99 -31.78 -2.20 -15.03
N ASN A 100 -31.51 -1.66 -13.83
CA ASN A 100 -31.24 -0.23 -13.61
C ASN A 100 -29.80 0.19 -13.99
N GLY A 101 -28.97 -0.73 -14.48
CA GLY A 101 -27.56 -0.51 -14.84
C GLY A 101 -26.57 -0.66 -13.68
N GLU A 102 -27.04 -0.87 -12.45
CA GLU A 102 -26.18 -1.08 -11.28
C GLU A 102 -25.43 -2.42 -11.39
N VAL A 103 -24.11 -2.40 -11.19
CA VAL A 103 -23.29 -3.61 -11.17
C VAL A 103 -23.09 -4.08 -9.72
N ARG A 104 -23.46 -5.33 -9.48
CA ARG A 104 -23.29 -6.03 -8.21
C ARG A 104 -22.37 -7.23 -8.36
N MET A 105 -21.58 -7.48 -7.34
CA MET A 105 -20.84 -8.73 -7.22
C MET A 105 -21.70 -9.71 -6.43
N ILE A 106 -22.03 -10.84 -7.05
CA ILE A 106 -22.77 -11.91 -6.40
C ILE A 106 -21.90 -13.13 -6.23
N GLU A 107 -22.07 -13.80 -5.11
CA GLU A 107 -21.51 -15.13 -4.86
C GLU A 107 -22.64 -16.16 -5.05
N VAL A 108 -22.40 -17.16 -5.88
CA VAL A 108 -23.34 -18.25 -6.16
C VAL A 108 -22.77 -19.54 -5.58
N ASN A 109 -23.57 -20.19 -4.75
CA ASN A 109 -23.30 -21.52 -4.21
C ASN A 109 -24.38 -22.48 -4.74
N LEU A 110 -23.94 -23.54 -5.43
CA LEU A 110 -24.78 -24.65 -5.89
C LEU A 110 -24.45 -25.85 -5.02
N ILE A 111 -25.32 -26.15 -4.06
CA ILE A 111 -25.11 -27.15 -3.03
C ILE A 111 -25.93 -28.39 -3.38
N PRO A 112 -25.30 -29.50 -3.80
CA PRO A 112 -26.02 -30.74 -4.07
C PRO A 112 -26.62 -31.31 -2.78
N HIS A 113 -27.88 -31.74 -2.85
CA HIS A 113 -28.59 -32.34 -1.72
C HIS A 113 -28.66 -33.85 -1.91
N PHE A 114 -28.13 -34.58 -0.93
CA PHE A 114 -28.12 -36.05 -0.92
C PHE A 114 -29.05 -36.59 0.18
N ASN A 115 -29.70 -37.72 -0.11
CA ASN A 115 -30.43 -38.47 0.90
C ASN A 115 -29.50 -39.33 1.77
N ALA A 116 -30.06 -40.05 2.76
CA ALA A 116 -29.31 -40.95 3.65
C ALA A 116 -28.64 -42.15 2.94
N ARG A 117 -28.98 -42.40 1.67
CA ARG A 117 -28.37 -43.44 0.82
C ARG A 117 -27.31 -42.88 -0.14
N HIS A 118 -26.92 -41.62 0.02
CA HIS A 118 -26.01 -40.88 -0.87
C HIS A 118 -26.52 -40.74 -2.31
N GLU A 119 -27.83 -40.83 -2.52
CA GLU A 119 -28.43 -40.51 -3.81
C GLU A 119 -28.72 -39.01 -3.85
N GLN A 120 -28.26 -38.33 -4.90
CA GLN A 120 -28.53 -36.92 -5.09
C GLN A 120 -30.02 -36.72 -5.43
N LEU A 121 -30.69 -35.88 -4.66
CA LEU A 121 -32.11 -35.54 -4.83
C LEU A 121 -32.30 -34.26 -5.64
N GLY A 122 -31.33 -33.35 -5.61
CA GLY A 122 -31.42 -32.05 -6.25
C GLY A 122 -30.24 -31.14 -5.91
N SER A 123 -30.41 -29.85 -6.14
CA SER A 123 -29.43 -28.81 -5.82
C SER A 123 -30.13 -27.62 -5.18
N PHE A 124 -29.61 -27.18 -4.05
CA PHE A 124 -29.93 -25.89 -3.45
C PHE A 124 -29.06 -24.81 -4.08
N VAL A 125 -29.66 -23.66 -4.35
CA VAL A 125 -29.03 -22.48 -4.95
C VAL A 125 -29.08 -21.38 -3.91
N LEU A 126 -27.92 -20.83 -3.58
CA LEU A 126 -27.79 -19.67 -2.71
C LEU A 126 -27.01 -18.59 -3.46
N ILE A 127 -27.62 -17.42 -3.62
CA ILE A 127 -27.00 -16.25 -4.21
C ILE A 127 -26.96 -15.15 -3.16
N THR A 128 -25.77 -14.69 -2.82
CA THR A 128 -25.56 -13.60 -1.87
C THR A 128 -24.89 -12.42 -2.55
N ASP A 129 -25.37 -11.21 -2.26
CA ASP A 129 -24.71 -9.98 -2.67
C ASP A 129 -23.45 -9.77 -1.81
N ILE A 130 -22.29 -9.73 -2.47
CA ILE A 130 -20.99 -9.49 -1.84
C ILE A 130 -20.38 -8.17 -2.32
N THR A 131 -21.17 -7.27 -2.90
CA THR A 131 -20.70 -6.02 -3.53
C THR A 131 -19.93 -5.14 -2.55
N ASP A 132 -20.48 -4.90 -1.36
CA ASP A 132 -19.85 -4.00 -0.38
C ASP A 132 -18.52 -4.57 0.10
N ARG A 133 -18.49 -5.88 0.39
CA ARG A 133 -17.27 -6.59 0.78
C ARG A 133 -16.22 -6.55 -0.33
N TRP A 134 -16.61 -6.84 -1.56
CA TRP A 134 -15.70 -6.86 -2.70
C TRP A 134 -15.15 -5.46 -3.00
N ARG A 135 -15.97 -4.40 -2.93
CA ARG A 135 -15.53 -3.00 -3.11
C ARG A 135 -14.57 -2.56 -2.01
N ALA A 136 -14.83 -2.95 -0.77
CA ALA A 136 -13.93 -2.68 0.34
C ALA A 136 -12.57 -3.38 0.14
N GLU A 137 -12.57 -4.68 -0.16
CA GLU A 137 -11.35 -5.45 -0.44
C GLU A 137 -10.58 -4.89 -1.64
N ALA A 138 -11.28 -4.51 -2.72
CA ALA A 138 -10.66 -3.92 -3.91
C ALA A 138 -10.04 -2.55 -3.62
N THR A 139 -10.70 -1.72 -2.81
CA THR A 139 -10.20 -0.39 -2.42
C THR A 139 -8.93 -0.53 -1.56
N VAL A 140 -8.92 -1.45 -0.61
CA VAL A 140 -7.73 -1.76 0.20
C VAL A 140 -6.59 -2.22 -0.69
N ARG A 141 -6.82 -3.21 -1.55
CA ARG A 141 -5.80 -3.73 -2.48
C ARG A 141 -5.25 -2.64 -3.38
N GLN A 142 -6.11 -1.80 -3.94
CA GLN A 142 -5.70 -0.69 -4.81
C GLN A 142 -4.85 0.33 -4.05
N SER A 143 -5.19 0.63 -2.79
CA SER A 143 -4.40 1.51 -1.94
C SER A 143 -3.03 0.91 -1.60
N GLU A 144 -2.97 -0.37 -1.26
CA GLU A 144 -1.72 -1.10 -0.99
C GLU A 144 -0.80 -1.13 -2.21
N GLU A 145 -1.34 -1.42 -3.39
CA GLU A 145 -0.58 -1.39 -4.65
C GLU A 145 -0.10 0.02 -4.99
N ARG A 146 -0.94 1.05 -4.79
CA ARG A 146 -0.54 2.44 -5.00
C ARG A 146 0.58 2.84 -4.04
N MET A 147 0.47 2.49 -2.77
CA MET A 147 1.50 2.76 -1.77
C MET A 147 2.80 2.06 -2.13
N ARG A 148 2.74 0.77 -2.48
CA ARG A 148 3.92 -0.01 -2.91
C ARG A 148 4.63 0.64 -4.10
N LYS A 149 3.87 0.97 -5.16
CA LYS A 149 4.42 1.67 -6.35
C LYS A 149 5.02 3.03 -6.00
N PHE A 150 4.40 3.78 -5.11
CA PHE A 150 4.92 5.06 -4.64
C PHE A 150 6.26 4.90 -3.90
N THR A 151 6.34 3.94 -2.97
CA THR A 151 7.56 3.67 -2.20
C THR A 151 8.69 3.09 -3.06
N GLU A 152 8.37 2.38 -4.13
CA GLU A 152 9.34 1.83 -5.10
C GLU A 152 9.85 2.89 -6.09
N ALA A 153 8.99 3.83 -6.48
CA ALA A 153 9.32 4.86 -7.47
C ALA A 153 10.14 6.04 -6.91
N THR A 154 10.19 6.22 -5.59
CA THR A 154 10.99 7.28 -4.97
C THR A 154 12.43 6.85 -4.78
N ASP A 155 13.37 7.75 -5.10
CA ASP A 155 14.79 7.60 -4.76
C ASP A 155 15.07 7.90 -3.28
N GLU A 156 14.09 8.45 -2.56
CA GLU A 156 14.21 8.74 -1.13
C GLU A 156 14.01 7.48 -0.31
N ALA A 157 14.85 7.32 0.70
CA ALA A 157 14.72 6.22 1.65
C ALA A 157 13.53 6.48 2.58
N ILE A 158 12.62 5.51 2.67
CA ILE A 158 11.48 5.53 3.56
C ILE A 158 11.71 4.47 4.64
N VAL A 159 11.56 4.88 5.90
CA VAL A 159 11.71 4.04 7.08
C VAL A 159 10.45 4.15 7.92
N PHE A 160 9.88 3.02 8.29
CA PHE A 160 8.80 2.93 9.26
C PHE A 160 9.39 2.48 10.58
N HIS A 161 9.00 3.15 11.66
CA HIS A 161 9.45 2.76 12.98
C HIS A 161 8.36 2.92 14.04
N ARG A 162 8.47 2.12 15.10
CA ARG A 162 7.71 2.29 16.34
C ARG A 162 8.69 2.56 17.48
N ASP A 163 8.56 3.71 18.15
CA ASP A 163 9.48 4.14 19.23
C ASP A 163 10.98 4.06 18.87
N GLY A 164 11.29 4.42 17.62
CA GLY A 164 12.65 4.39 17.07
C GLY A 164 13.14 2.98 16.68
N VAL A 165 12.34 1.93 16.81
CA VAL A 165 12.65 0.58 16.32
C VAL A 165 12.08 0.40 14.92
N ILE A 166 12.94 0.04 13.96
CA ILE A 166 12.56 -0.11 12.55
C ILE A 166 11.62 -1.30 12.38
N THR A 167 10.45 -1.04 11.82
CA THR A 167 9.42 -2.05 11.52
C THR A 167 9.35 -2.38 10.05
N ASP A 168 9.71 -1.44 9.17
CA ASP A 168 9.71 -1.64 7.72
C ASP A 168 10.53 -0.54 7.01
N GLY A 169 10.81 -0.72 5.72
CA GLY A 169 11.48 0.28 4.88
C GLY A 169 11.50 -0.09 3.40
N ASN A 170 11.64 0.91 2.52
CA ASN A 170 11.67 0.68 1.07
C ASN A 170 13.07 0.26 0.57
N GLU A 171 13.16 -0.11 -0.71
CA GLU A 171 14.42 -0.51 -1.32
C GLU A 171 15.46 0.63 -1.35
N ALA A 172 15.01 1.88 -1.46
CA ALA A 172 15.90 3.04 -1.43
C ALA A 172 16.67 3.15 -0.09
N LEU A 173 16.10 2.71 1.03
CA LEU A 173 16.82 2.60 2.30
C LEU A 173 18.02 1.66 2.20
N THR A 174 17.85 0.53 1.52
CA THR A 174 18.92 -0.45 1.32
C THR A 174 20.02 0.13 0.43
N ARG A 175 19.65 0.81 -0.66
CA ARG A 175 20.60 1.49 -1.55
C ARG A 175 21.37 2.61 -0.84
N LEU A 176 20.68 3.42 -0.03
CA LEU A 176 21.27 4.55 0.69
C LEU A 176 22.23 4.10 1.79
N THR A 177 21.87 3.06 2.55
CA THR A 177 22.63 2.68 3.77
C THR A 177 23.57 1.51 3.57
N GLY A 178 23.39 0.73 2.50
CA GLY A 178 24.12 -0.50 2.21
C GLY A 178 23.71 -1.70 3.07
N TYR A 179 22.79 -1.52 4.02
CA TYR A 179 22.23 -2.60 4.83
C TYR A 179 20.99 -3.17 4.16
N SER A 180 20.89 -4.49 4.11
CA SER A 180 19.65 -5.15 3.68
C SER A 180 18.52 -4.88 4.67
N LEU A 181 17.27 -4.95 4.19
CA LEU A 181 16.10 -4.77 5.07
C LEU A 181 16.13 -5.73 6.27
N ALA A 182 16.49 -7.00 6.06
CA ALA A 182 16.64 -7.99 7.13
C ALA A 182 17.68 -7.62 8.20
N GLU A 183 18.72 -6.86 7.84
CA GLU A 183 19.75 -6.41 8.78
C GLU A 183 19.29 -5.20 9.61
N VAL A 184 18.36 -4.39 9.11
CA VAL A 184 17.89 -3.17 9.80
C VAL A 184 16.61 -3.39 10.59
N LEU A 185 15.76 -4.34 10.18
CA LEU A 185 14.51 -4.66 10.87
C LEU A 185 14.76 -5.03 12.34
N GLY A 186 13.94 -4.47 13.23
CA GLY A 186 14.04 -4.66 14.68
C GLY A 186 15.20 -3.91 15.34
N ARG A 187 16.04 -3.20 14.59
CA ARG A 187 17.11 -2.35 15.16
C ARG A 187 16.62 -0.93 15.36
N SER A 188 17.31 -0.21 16.24
CA SER A 188 17.02 1.20 16.45
C SER A 188 17.54 2.06 15.30
N ILE A 189 16.74 3.03 14.82
CA ILE A 189 17.14 4.03 13.82
C ILE A 189 18.40 4.79 14.23
N PHE A 190 18.61 5.00 15.53
CA PHE A 190 19.74 5.78 16.06
C PHE A 190 21.10 5.07 15.90
N ASN A 191 21.10 3.75 15.65
CA ASN A 191 22.32 2.98 15.42
C ASN A 191 22.99 3.33 14.09
N PHE A 192 22.21 3.83 13.13
CA PHE A 192 22.65 4.20 11.79
C PHE A 192 23.03 5.69 11.68
N ILE A 193 22.73 6.48 12.71
CA ILE A 193 23.10 7.89 12.80
C ILE A 193 24.51 8.01 13.39
N SER A 194 25.32 8.92 12.83
CA SER A 194 26.67 9.19 13.32
C SER A 194 26.64 9.69 14.78
N PRO A 195 27.62 9.31 15.62
CA PRO A 195 27.60 9.56 17.07
C PRO A 195 27.28 11.00 17.47
N GLU A 196 27.86 11.97 16.78
CA GLU A 196 27.71 13.40 17.02
C GLU A 196 26.29 13.93 16.74
N TRP A 197 25.50 13.23 15.92
CA TRP A 197 24.13 13.60 15.56
C TRP A 197 23.05 12.86 16.34
N ARG A 198 23.40 11.84 17.14
CA ARG A 198 22.41 10.99 17.84
C ARG A 198 21.53 11.77 18.81
N ALA A 199 22.11 12.69 19.58
CA ALA A 199 21.35 13.49 20.54
C ALA A 199 20.27 14.34 19.85
N VAL A 200 20.64 14.99 18.74
CA VAL A 200 19.73 15.81 17.93
C VAL A 200 18.58 14.96 17.38
N ALA A 201 18.89 13.81 16.80
CA ALA A 201 17.88 12.90 16.26
C ALA A 201 16.95 12.35 17.35
N TYR A 202 17.48 12.04 18.53
CA TYR A 202 16.70 11.55 19.66
C TYR A 202 15.70 12.60 20.17
N GLU A 203 16.15 13.83 20.35
CA GLU A 203 15.28 14.96 20.74
C GLU A 203 14.23 15.25 19.68
N TYR A 204 14.58 15.18 18.40
CA TYR A 204 13.65 15.38 17.30
C TYR A 204 12.51 14.35 17.33
N THR A 205 12.86 13.06 17.42
CA THR A 205 11.87 11.96 17.44
C THR A 205 11.00 12.01 18.69
N ARG A 206 11.59 12.21 19.88
CA ARG A 206 10.82 12.31 21.14
C ARG A 206 9.97 13.56 21.25
N GLY A 207 10.43 14.66 20.68
CA GLY A 207 9.69 15.92 20.63
C GLY A 207 8.54 15.90 19.63
N GLY A 208 8.34 14.81 18.88
CA GLY A 208 7.27 14.70 17.89
C GLY A 208 7.43 15.68 16.73
N ARG A 209 8.65 16.19 16.47
CA ARG A 209 8.89 17.22 15.46
C ARG A 209 8.69 16.67 14.06
N GLU A 210 8.25 17.53 13.14
CA GLU A 210 7.91 17.11 11.76
C GLU A 210 8.42 18.05 10.66
N HIS A 211 9.31 18.98 11.01
CA HIS A 211 10.03 19.82 10.05
C HIS A 211 11.32 19.13 9.60
N PRO A 212 11.83 19.39 8.39
CA PRO A 212 13.12 18.82 7.96
C PRO A 212 14.27 19.19 8.91
N TYR A 213 15.25 18.31 9.04
CA TYR A 213 16.51 18.58 9.72
C TYR A 213 17.65 17.78 9.06
N GLU A 214 18.87 18.28 9.14
CA GLU A 214 20.05 17.62 8.56
C GLU A 214 20.80 16.83 9.64
N VAL A 215 21.21 15.61 9.30
CA VAL A 215 22.12 14.78 10.11
C VAL A 215 23.07 14.01 9.20
N THR A 216 24.07 13.39 9.80
CA THR A 216 24.93 12.43 9.10
C THR A 216 24.58 11.01 9.53
N ILE A 217 24.41 10.13 8.55
CA ILE A 217 24.26 8.69 8.75
C ILE A 217 25.52 7.95 8.35
N ARG A 218 25.67 6.71 8.81
CA ARG A 218 26.80 5.85 8.51
C ARG A 218 26.37 4.69 7.62
N HIS A 219 27.01 4.60 6.46
CA HIS A 219 26.86 3.50 5.54
C HIS A 219 27.53 2.22 6.07
N LYS A 220 27.15 1.05 5.55
CA LYS A 220 27.64 -0.26 5.98
C LYS A 220 29.16 -0.45 5.85
N ASP A 221 29.77 0.14 4.83
CA ASP A 221 31.23 0.11 4.61
C ASP A 221 32.02 1.09 5.51
N GLY A 222 31.32 1.92 6.29
CA GLY A 222 31.90 2.87 7.23
C GLY A 222 31.96 4.32 6.77
N HIS A 223 31.68 4.65 5.50
CA HIS A 223 31.62 6.05 5.08
C HIS A 223 30.36 6.76 5.63
N THR A 224 30.39 8.08 5.63
CA THR A 224 29.31 8.92 6.15
C THR A 224 28.56 9.61 5.03
N ILE A 225 27.23 9.67 5.15
CA ILE A 225 26.35 10.28 4.16
C ILE A 225 25.58 11.42 4.84
N PRO A 226 25.69 12.67 4.37
CA PRO A 226 24.84 13.75 4.84
C PRO A 226 23.42 13.54 4.30
N VAL A 227 22.43 13.58 5.19
CA VAL A 227 21.03 13.37 4.85
C VAL A 227 20.13 14.45 5.44
N GLU A 228 19.07 14.78 4.72
CA GLU A 228 17.92 15.53 5.23
C GLU A 228 16.84 14.54 5.65
N VAL A 229 16.34 14.67 6.87
CA VAL A 229 15.39 13.76 7.49
C VAL A 229 14.12 14.50 7.83
N VAL A 230 12.97 13.89 7.50
CA VAL A 230 11.65 14.37 7.93
C VAL A 230 10.83 13.21 8.45
N GLY A 231 10.35 13.32 9.69
CA GLY A 231 9.47 12.33 10.31
C GLY A 231 8.02 12.82 10.36
N LYS A 232 7.07 11.96 10.03
CA LYS A 232 5.62 12.18 10.16
C LYS A 232 5.03 11.18 11.15
N THR A 233 4.29 11.69 12.12
CA THR A 233 3.56 10.86 13.09
C THR A 233 2.29 10.34 12.44
N MET A 234 1.93 9.08 12.72
CA MET A 234 0.70 8.46 12.20
C MET A 234 -0.30 8.26 13.36
N PRO A 235 -1.14 9.25 13.70
CA PRO A 235 -1.99 9.19 14.91
C PRO A 235 -3.01 8.04 14.88
N GLN A 236 -3.39 7.62 13.68
CA GLN A 236 -4.41 6.59 13.42
C GLN A 236 -3.91 5.16 13.73
N LEU A 237 -2.59 4.95 13.84
CA LEU A 237 -1.94 3.65 14.03
C LEU A 237 -1.26 3.50 15.41
N HIS A 238 -1.52 4.44 16.33
CA HIS A 238 -0.82 4.75 17.59
C HIS A 238 0.27 5.85 17.46
N ALA A 239 0.37 6.71 18.48
CA ALA A 239 1.20 7.93 18.47
C ALA A 239 2.72 7.67 18.41
N ASP A 240 3.13 6.43 18.63
CA ASP A 240 4.50 5.92 18.56
C ASP A 240 4.91 5.44 17.15
N TYR A 241 3.95 5.29 16.23
CA TYR A 241 4.21 4.89 14.85
C TYR A 241 4.55 6.11 13.97
N ARG A 242 5.73 6.07 13.33
CA ARG A 242 6.24 7.18 12.51
C ARG A 242 6.76 6.67 11.18
N ILE A 243 6.52 7.48 10.15
CA ILE A 243 7.12 7.35 8.83
C ILE A 243 8.23 8.39 8.74
N VAL A 244 9.42 7.96 8.34
CA VAL A 244 10.59 8.82 8.19
C VAL A 244 11.04 8.75 6.75
N VAL A 245 11.17 9.91 6.12
CA VAL A 245 11.78 10.06 4.80
C VAL A 245 13.19 10.61 5.00
N VAL A 246 14.15 9.96 4.34
CA VAL A 246 15.57 10.27 4.41
C VAL A 246 16.06 10.53 2.99
N ARG A 247 16.49 11.77 2.75
CA ARG A 247 17.00 12.23 1.46
C ARG A 247 18.51 12.40 1.53
N ASP A 248 19.22 11.79 0.59
CA ASP A 248 20.65 12.05 0.39
C ASP A 248 20.85 13.48 -0.12
N ILE A 249 21.67 14.26 0.58
CA ILE A 249 21.99 15.64 0.21
C ILE A 249 23.47 15.82 -0.16
N THR A 250 24.19 14.74 -0.43
CA THR A 250 25.61 14.74 -0.82
C THR A 250 25.84 15.63 -2.02
N ALA A 251 25.13 15.41 -3.12
CA ALA A 251 25.26 16.23 -4.33
C ALA A 251 24.96 17.72 -4.08
N ARG A 252 24.01 18.02 -3.19
CA ARG A 252 23.68 19.41 -2.80
C ARG A 252 24.82 20.06 -2.02
N LYS A 253 25.43 19.33 -1.07
CA LYS A 253 26.57 19.81 -0.28
C LYS A 253 27.81 20.00 -1.16
N GLU A 254 28.12 19.04 -2.02
CA GLU A 254 29.24 19.13 -2.97
C GLU A 254 29.09 20.30 -3.93
N ALA A 255 27.88 20.53 -4.47
CA ALA A 255 27.60 21.69 -5.32
C ALA A 255 27.81 23.01 -4.57
N GLN A 256 27.33 23.11 -3.33
CA GLN A 256 27.48 24.30 -2.49
C GLN A 256 28.95 24.57 -2.13
N GLU A 257 29.71 23.53 -1.81
CA GLU A 257 31.15 23.62 -1.54
C GLU A 257 31.91 24.06 -2.81
N ARG A 258 31.54 23.51 -3.97
CA ARG A 258 32.14 23.89 -5.26
C ARG A 258 31.85 25.33 -5.63
N GLU A 259 30.63 25.82 -5.44
CA GLU A 259 30.28 27.23 -5.63
C GLU A 259 31.10 28.14 -4.70
N THR A 260 31.20 27.76 -3.42
CA THR A 260 32.00 28.49 -2.43
C THR A 260 33.48 28.51 -2.83
N PHE A 261 33.99 27.38 -3.31
CA PHE A 261 35.36 27.26 -3.79
C PHE A 261 35.61 28.19 -4.98
N LEU A 262 34.77 28.15 -6.01
CA LEU A 262 34.87 29.02 -7.20
C LEU A 262 34.72 30.51 -6.87
N ALA A 263 33.92 30.87 -5.86
CA ALA A 263 33.77 32.25 -5.43
C ALA A 263 35.03 32.81 -4.73
N LEU A 264 35.83 31.95 -4.09
CA LEU A 264 36.96 32.34 -3.24
C LEU A 264 38.34 31.92 -3.78
N HIS A 265 38.40 31.07 -4.80
CA HIS A 265 39.65 30.60 -5.41
C HIS A 265 39.68 30.91 -6.90
N ASP A 266 40.89 31.01 -7.43
CA ASP A 266 41.16 31.12 -8.85
C ASP A 266 41.18 29.71 -9.48
N THR A 267 40.46 29.52 -10.59
CA THR A 267 40.26 28.18 -11.17
C THR A 267 41.51 27.60 -11.80
N LEU A 268 42.43 28.46 -12.23
CA LEU A 268 43.66 28.06 -12.90
C LEU A 268 44.71 27.63 -11.87
N THR A 269 44.96 28.50 -10.89
CA THR A 269 46.02 28.31 -9.90
C THR A 269 45.57 27.52 -8.66
N GLN A 270 44.26 27.35 -8.46
CA GLN A 270 43.65 26.80 -7.24
C GLN A 270 43.96 27.61 -5.96
N LEU A 271 44.59 28.78 -6.10
CA LEU A 271 44.94 29.66 -5.00
C LEU A 271 43.77 30.60 -4.65
N PRO A 272 43.71 31.13 -3.42
CA PRO A 272 42.73 32.14 -3.04
C PRO A 272 42.74 33.33 -4.01
N ASN A 273 41.57 33.70 -4.52
CA ASN A 273 41.44 34.80 -5.47
C ASN A 273 41.48 36.16 -4.76
N ARG A 274 41.44 37.24 -5.54
CA ARG A 274 41.43 38.62 -5.02
C ARG A 274 40.33 38.88 -3.99
N ARG A 275 39.15 38.28 -4.17
CA ARG A 275 38.03 38.45 -3.22
C ARG A 275 38.39 37.85 -1.86
N SER A 276 38.90 36.62 -1.86
CA SER A 276 39.36 35.95 -0.63
C SER A 276 40.46 36.74 0.08
N LEU A 277 41.44 37.29 -0.67
CA LEU A 277 42.46 38.19 -0.13
C LEU A 277 41.85 39.42 0.57
N MET A 278 40.89 40.09 -0.07
CA MET A 278 40.25 41.28 0.49
C MET A 278 39.44 40.96 1.76
N GLU A 279 38.74 39.82 1.78
CA GLU A 279 38.02 39.35 2.97
C GLU A 279 38.96 39.04 4.14
N GLN A 280 40.07 38.35 3.89
CA GLN A 280 41.08 38.06 4.91
C GLN A 280 41.78 39.34 5.41
N LEU A 281 42.12 40.25 4.51
CA LEU A 281 42.73 41.54 4.88
C LEU A 281 41.80 42.36 5.77
N GLY A 282 40.50 42.41 5.46
CA GLY A 282 39.49 43.06 6.30
C GLY A 282 39.42 42.47 7.72
N LYS A 283 39.46 41.14 7.84
CA LYS A 283 39.52 40.43 9.14
C LYS A 283 40.81 40.77 9.90
N ALA A 284 41.95 40.72 9.23
CA ALA A 284 43.26 41.01 9.82
C ALA A 284 43.34 42.46 10.34
N LEU A 285 42.90 43.44 9.55
CA LEU A 285 42.84 44.85 9.96
C LEU A 285 41.92 45.06 11.17
N SER A 286 40.78 44.38 11.19
CA SER A 286 39.83 44.44 12.32
C SER A 286 40.44 43.89 13.61
N MET A 287 41.14 42.75 13.53
CA MET A 287 41.85 42.15 14.66
C MET A 287 43.01 43.04 15.15
N ALA A 288 43.78 43.61 14.22
CA ALA A 288 44.90 44.47 14.53
C ALA A 288 44.46 45.77 15.24
N ARG A 289 43.35 46.36 14.80
CA ARG A 289 42.75 47.52 15.47
C ARG A 289 42.34 47.22 16.91
N ARG A 290 41.78 46.03 17.18
CA ARG A 290 41.41 45.59 18.54
C ARG A 290 42.64 45.33 19.41
N ARG A 291 43.71 44.78 18.84
CA ARG A 291 44.94 44.42 19.57
C ARG A 291 46.02 45.52 19.58
N LYS A 292 45.74 46.70 18.99
CA LYS A 292 46.70 47.78 18.74
C LYS A 292 48.00 47.28 18.07
N SER A 293 47.87 46.32 17.16
CA SER A 293 48.99 45.81 16.36
C SER A 293 48.94 46.36 14.93
N GLN A 294 49.99 46.13 14.15
CA GLN A 294 50.07 46.51 12.74
C GLN A 294 49.93 45.27 11.84
N VAL A 295 49.50 45.49 10.59
CA VAL A 295 49.41 44.46 9.53
C VAL A 295 50.26 44.94 8.37
N ALA A 296 51.11 44.06 7.83
CA ALA A 296 51.85 44.30 6.60
C ALA A 296 51.32 43.36 5.50
N VAL A 297 51.27 43.86 4.26
CA VAL A 297 50.90 43.08 3.08
C VAL A 297 52.09 43.09 2.14
N LEU A 298 52.58 41.91 1.76
CA LEU A 298 53.65 41.75 0.78
C LEU A 298 53.03 41.47 -0.59
N PHE A 299 53.40 42.26 -1.60
CA PHE A 299 53.03 42.03 -2.99
C PHE A 299 54.26 41.57 -3.77
N ILE A 300 54.14 40.45 -4.48
CA ILE A 300 55.20 39.89 -5.32
C ILE A 300 54.65 39.86 -6.75
N ASN A 301 55.31 40.57 -7.66
CA ASN A 301 54.99 40.52 -9.09
C ASN A 301 55.88 39.47 -9.76
N LEU A 302 55.31 38.67 -10.65
CA LEU A 302 56.08 37.78 -11.52
C LEU A 302 56.29 38.50 -12.86
N ASP A 303 57.54 38.79 -13.18
CA ASP A 303 57.90 39.50 -14.41
C ASP A 303 57.84 38.58 -15.65
N HIS A 304 57.69 39.17 -16.84
CA HIS A 304 57.67 38.50 -18.15
C HIS A 304 56.47 37.59 -18.49
N PHE A 305 55.47 37.48 -17.63
CA PHE A 305 54.28 36.65 -17.89
C PHE A 305 53.49 37.06 -19.15
N LYS A 306 53.43 38.37 -19.42
CA LYS A 306 52.78 38.91 -20.63
C LYS A 306 53.46 38.44 -21.91
N THR A 307 54.78 38.39 -21.94
CA THR A 307 55.57 37.97 -23.11
C THR A 307 55.35 36.49 -23.44
N VAL A 308 55.18 35.65 -22.41
CA VAL A 308 54.87 34.21 -22.56
C VAL A 308 53.47 34.03 -23.18
N ASN A 309 52.46 34.72 -22.66
CA ASN A 309 51.10 34.68 -23.19
C ASN A 309 51.01 35.20 -24.64
N ASP A 310 51.71 36.29 -24.95
CA ASP A 310 51.70 36.91 -26.29
C ASP A 310 52.44 36.05 -27.34
N SER A 311 53.43 35.24 -26.92
CA SER A 311 54.28 34.44 -27.83
C SER A 311 53.83 32.98 -27.98
N LEU A 312 53.36 32.35 -26.90
CA LEU A 312 53.02 30.93 -26.86
C LEU A 312 51.50 30.69 -26.74
N GLY A 313 50.73 31.76 -26.60
CA GLY A 313 49.28 31.72 -26.40
C GLY A 313 48.89 31.50 -24.95
N HIS A 314 47.66 31.90 -24.60
CA HIS A 314 47.14 31.83 -23.23
C HIS A 314 47.20 30.42 -22.63
N HIS A 315 46.93 29.37 -23.42
CA HIS A 315 47.02 27.99 -22.94
C HIS A 315 48.41 27.55 -22.48
N ALA A 316 49.48 28.14 -23.03
CA ALA A 316 50.85 27.82 -22.64
C ALA A 316 51.32 28.65 -21.43
N GLY A 317 50.79 29.86 -21.23
CA GLY A 317 51.03 30.63 -20.00
C GLY A 317 50.15 30.19 -18.83
N ASP A 318 49.11 29.40 -19.09
CA ASP A 318 48.27 28.75 -18.08
C ASP A 318 48.91 27.46 -17.49
N GLN A 319 50.04 26.98 -18.03
CA GLN A 319 50.82 25.83 -17.52
C GLN A 319 52.00 26.28 -16.67
#